data_AF-A0A9W7SKZ9-F1
#
_entry.id   AF-A0A9W7SKZ9-F1
#
_cell.length_a   1.000
_cell.length_b   1.000
_cell.length_c   1.000
_cell.angle_alpha   90.00
_cell.angle_beta   90.00
_cell.angle_gamma   90.00
#
_symmetry.space_group_name_H-M   'P 1'
#
loop_
_entity.id
_entity.type
_entity.pdbx_description
1 polymer ?
#
loop_
_entity_poly.entity_id
_entity_poly.type
_entity_poly.pdbx_seq_one_letter_code
_entity_poly.pdbx_strand_id
1 'polypeptide(L)'
;MISHSTQSSHCGSMPHISKREWIKWPPEPESEPTNTLVLTSNTGKFIDIRVLKRDARDEAGEDVLPLSRLDWAFAGTATTKLDPNAGGKRATGTWNHCIDSRTDSPEDVEDTGEILSMPDGTSLEAGKMVNPDRPADGEVSYEELWKDVLASPVAELPCARLEDANGASASEASQVPLRICIVIELKDEHDRARGMVVRVGQFLQGIFKLTSQSGREPGVSTTVERWAWSERLASATEGGGDGRVDSSKASAARASKDGWQRQLRIGDYWLPCGFAMGVEEGKVRVGQEIVYGEFEWKVVELSYF
;
A
#
# COMPACT_ATOMS: atom_id res chain seq x y z
N MET A 1 27.96 11.96 38.94
CA MET A 1 26.52 12.04 38.65
C MET A 1 26.36 11.92 37.15
N ILE A 2 26.07 10.71 36.68
CA ILE A 2 25.90 10.41 35.26
C ILE A 2 24.41 10.57 34.97
N SER A 3 24.06 11.57 34.16
CA SER A 3 22.68 11.82 33.76
C SER A 3 22.23 10.73 32.80
N HIS A 4 21.24 9.94 33.20
CA HIS A 4 20.51 9.07 32.30
C HIS A 4 19.64 9.93 31.38
N SER A 5 20.11 10.13 30.15
CA SER A 5 19.30 10.57 29.03
C SER A 5 18.35 9.42 28.68
N THR A 6 17.10 9.53 29.11
CA THR A 6 15.98 8.73 28.62
C THR A 6 15.81 9.00 27.12
N GLN A 7 16.33 8.11 26.28
CA GLN A 7 15.92 8.03 24.89
C GLN A 7 14.47 7.54 24.86
N SER A 8 13.57 8.41 24.42
CA SER A 8 12.23 8.05 23.98
C SER A 8 12.39 7.12 22.77
N SER A 9 12.19 5.82 22.99
CA SER A 9 12.17 4.80 21.95
C SER A 9 10.82 4.83 21.22
N HIS A 10 10.64 5.79 20.30
CA HIS A 10 9.71 5.59 19.20
C HIS A 10 10.42 4.65 18.20
N CYS A 11 10.35 3.35 18.47
CA CYS A 11 10.79 2.33 17.52
C CYS A 11 9.76 2.27 16.38
N GLY A 12 9.87 3.16 15.39
CA GLY A 12 9.17 2.99 14.13
C GLY A 12 9.74 1.77 13.41
N SER A 13 8.89 0.81 13.05
CA SER A 13 9.28 -0.33 12.22
C SER A 13 9.64 0.16 10.82
N MET A 14 10.64 -0.42 10.17
CA MET A 14 10.95 -0.09 8.77
C MET A 14 9.73 -0.34 7.86
N PRO A 15 9.46 0.51 6.84
CA PRO A 15 8.41 0.26 5.88
C PRO A 15 8.54 -1.12 5.24
N HIS A 16 7.43 -1.82 5.04
CA HIS A 16 7.42 -3.18 4.50
C HIS A 16 6.35 -3.38 3.43
N ILE A 17 6.62 -4.34 2.54
CA ILE A 17 5.74 -4.77 1.47
C ILE A 17 5.54 -6.27 1.67
N SER A 18 4.29 -6.71 1.82
CA SER A 18 3.97 -8.12 2.00
C SER A 18 2.98 -8.57 0.94
N LYS A 19 3.27 -9.70 0.32
CA LYS A 19 2.41 -10.34 -0.68
C LYS A 19 1.85 -11.62 -0.08
N ARG A 20 0.55 -11.83 -0.19
CA ARG A 20 -0.06 -13.10 0.23
C ARG A 20 0.24 -14.17 -0.81
N GLU A 21 0.75 -15.30 -0.34
CA GLU A 21 1.04 -16.47 -1.17
C GLU A 21 -0.18 -17.41 -1.23
N TRP A 22 -0.88 -17.57 -0.10
CA TRP A 22 -2.15 -18.26 -0.02
C TRP A 22 -2.95 -17.87 1.23
N ILE A 23 -4.26 -18.14 1.15
CA ILE A 23 -5.19 -18.22 2.27
C ILE A 23 -5.76 -19.63 2.34
N LYS A 24 -6.04 -20.10 3.56
CA LYS A 24 -6.60 -21.40 3.83
C LYS A 24 -7.66 -21.29 4.92
N TRP A 25 -8.77 -21.99 4.69
CA TRP A 25 -9.88 -22.13 5.62
C TRP A 25 -9.97 -23.61 6.04
N PRO A 26 -9.29 -24.04 7.11
CA PRO A 26 -9.26 -25.46 7.46
C PRO A 26 -10.66 -26.05 7.65
N PRO A 27 -10.92 -27.29 7.18
CA PRO A 27 -9.96 -28.25 6.65
C PRO A 27 -9.71 -28.15 5.13
N GLU A 28 -10.22 -27.13 4.45
CA GLU A 28 -10.00 -27.00 3.00
C GLU A 28 -8.51 -26.79 2.66
N PRO A 29 -8.06 -27.22 1.45
CA PRO A 29 -6.72 -26.93 0.96
C PRO A 29 -6.46 -25.43 0.82
N GLU A 30 -5.19 -25.04 0.83
CA GLU A 30 -4.78 -23.67 0.54
C GLU A 30 -5.16 -23.24 -0.89
N SER A 31 -5.46 -21.95 -1.04
CA SER A 31 -5.73 -21.32 -2.34
C SER A 31 -5.27 -19.87 -2.35
N GLU A 32 -5.10 -19.26 -3.53
CA GLU A 32 -4.85 -17.83 -3.63
C GLU A 32 -5.64 -17.24 -4.80
N PRO A 33 -6.91 -16.89 -4.59
CA PRO A 33 -7.76 -16.36 -5.65
C PRO A 33 -7.43 -14.91 -6.00
N THR A 34 -6.63 -14.19 -5.20
CA THR A 34 -6.38 -12.76 -5.38
C THR A 34 -4.91 -12.44 -5.65
N ASN A 35 -4.67 -11.24 -6.19
CA ASN A 35 -3.38 -10.57 -6.17
C ASN A 35 -3.35 -9.64 -4.95
N THR A 36 -3.15 -10.20 -3.76
CA THR A 36 -3.10 -9.46 -2.50
C THR A 36 -1.73 -8.84 -2.28
N LEU A 37 -1.71 -7.54 -1.98
CA LEU A 37 -0.49 -6.79 -1.66
C LEU A 37 -0.82 -5.82 -0.52
N VAL A 38 0.01 -5.87 0.52
CA VAL A 38 -0.06 -4.97 1.66
C VAL A 38 1.17 -4.07 1.64
N LEU A 39 0.95 -2.76 1.77
CA LEU A 39 2.01 -1.79 2.01
C LEU A 39 1.83 -1.23 3.40
N THR A 40 2.90 -1.24 4.20
CA THR A 40 2.89 -0.65 5.54
C THR A 40 4.04 0.34 5.68
N SER A 41 3.70 1.52 6.17
CA SER A 41 4.61 2.65 6.37
C SER A 41 5.46 2.52 7.63
N ASN A 42 6.38 3.46 7.85
CA ASN A 42 7.25 3.44 9.01
C ASN A 42 6.48 3.69 10.33
N THR A 43 5.36 4.39 10.25
CA THR A 43 4.49 4.68 11.40
C THR A 43 3.35 3.66 11.57
N GLY A 44 3.36 2.58 10.79
CA GLY A 44 2.35 1.53 10.84
C GLY A 44 1.07 1.84 10.05
N LYS A 45 1.06 2.89 9.21
CA LYS A 45 -0.07 3.11 8.29
C LYS A 45 -0.04 2.04 7.21
N PHE A 46 -1.15 1.35 7.00
CA PHE A 46 -1.19 0.26 6.05
C PHE A 46 -2.33 0.39 5.05
N ILE A 47 -2.15 -0.24 3.90
CA ILE A 47 -3.18 -0.46 2.90
C ILE A 47 -3.08 -1.89 2.37
N ASP A 48 -4.17 -2.63 2.50
CA ASP A 48 -4.38 -3.97 1.95
C ASP A 48 -5.38 -3.88 0.80
N ILE A 49 -4.96 -4.30 -0.40
CA ILE A 49 -5.86 -4.42 -1.55
C ILE A 49 -5.79 -5.84 -2.08
N ARG A 50 -6.95 -6.48 -2.16
CA ARG A 50 -7.18 -7.83 -2.63
C ARG A 50 -8.02 -7.76 -3.90
N VAL A 51 -7.38 -7.98 -5.05
CA VAL A 51 -8.07 -8.00 -6.35
C VAL A 51 -8.09 -9.43 -6.87
N LEU A 52 -9.25 -9.93 -7.28
CA LEU A 52 -9.37 -11.27 -7.86
C LEU A 52 -8.40 -11.44 -9.04
N LYS A 53 -7.72 -12.57 -9.13
CA LYS A 53 -6.89 -12.93 -10.29
C LYS A 53 -7.78 -13.01 -11.54
N ARG A 54 -7.18 -12.77 -12.71
CA ARG A 54 -7.94 -12.86 -13.97
C ARG A 54 -8.32 -14.30 -14.25
N ASP A 55 -9.56 -14.52 -14.64
CA ASP A 55 -10.00 -15.73 -15.30
C ASP A 55 -9.60 -15.67 -16.78
N ALA A 56 -9.47 -16.83 -17.42
CA ALA A 56 -9.22 -16.93 -18.86
C ALA A 56 -10.33 -16.27 -19.72
N ARG A 57 -11.48 -15.96 -19.12
CA ARG A 57 -12.66 -15.33 -19.75
C ARG A 57 -12.66 -13.80 -19.61
N ASP A 58 -11.76 -13.23 -18.82
CA ASP A 58 -11.68 -11.77 -18.69
C ASP A 58 -11.13 -11.15 -19.97
N GLU A 59 -11.88 -10.23 -20.56
CA GLU A 59 -11.42 -9.48 -21.71
C GLU A 59 -10.19 -8.64 -21.32
N ALA A 60 -9.11 -8.79 -22.08
CA ALA A 60 -7.93 -7.96 -21.90
C ALA A 60 -8.15 -6.61 -22.60
N GLY A 61 -8.08 -5.50 -21.86
CA GLY A 61 -8.04 -4.17 -22.48
C GLY A 61 -8.63 -3.03 -21.65
N GLU A 62 -9.35 -3.31 -20.57
CA GLU A 62 -9.94 -2.22 -19.76
C GLU A 62 -8.88 -1.48 -18.92
N ASP A 63 -8.95 -0.15 -18.97
CA ASP A 63 -8.11 0.76 -18.18
C ASP A 63 -8.62 0.91 -16.73
N VAL A 64 -9.93 0.71 -16.54
CA VAL A 64 -10.62 0.68 -15.25
C VAL A 64 -11.37 -0.65 -15.15
N LEU A 65 -11.05 -1.45 -14.13
CA LEU A 65 -11.67 -2.76 -13.89
C LEU A 65 -13.03 -2.57 -13.19
N PRO A 66 -13.99 -3.49 -13.39
CA PRO A 66 -15.28 -3.43 -12.72
C PRO A 66 -15.15 -3.71 -11.21
N LEU A 67 -16.06 -3.14 -10.41
CA LEU A 67 -16.05 -3.29 -8.96
C LEU A 67 -16.11 -4.76 -8.49
N SER A 68 -16.73 -5.65 -9.27
CA SER A 68 -16.77 -7.09 -9.02
C SER A 68 -15.39 -7.76 -8.98
N ARG A 69 -14.33 -7.08 -9.43
CA ARG A 69 -12.94 -7.55 -9.32
C ARG A 69 -12.30 -7.26 -7.97
N LEU A 70 -12.86 -6.34 -7.19
CA LEU A 70 -12.39 -6.02 -5.86
C LEU A 70 -12.96 -7.05 -4.88
N ASP A 71 -12.11 -7.93 -4.37
CA ASP A 71 -12.50 -8.85 -3.30
C ASP A 71 -12.65 -8.09 -1.99
N TRP A 72 -11.60 -7.36 -1.60
CA TRP A 72 -11.57 -6.52 -0.41
C TRP A 72 -10.48 -5.46 -0.55
N ALA A 73 -10.72 -4.26 -0.07
CA ALA A 73 -9.65 -3.32 0.21
C ALA A 73 -9.95 -2.52 1.47
N PHE A 74 -8.91 -2.31 2.27
CA PHE A 74 -9.00 -1.59 3.52
C PHE A 74 -7.66 -0.96 3.87
N ALA A 75 -7.73 0.09 4.70
CA ALA A 75 -6.57 0.85 5.13
C ALA A 75 -6.77 1.33 6.56
N GLY A 76 -5.65 1.56 7.25
CA GLY A 76 -5.71 1.83 8.67
C GLY A 76 -4.33 1.94 9.32
N THR A 77 -4.28 1.60 10.60
CA THR A 77 -3.04 1.52 11.38
C THR A 77 -2.84 0.11 11.92
N ALA A 78 -1.68 -0.46 11.63
CA ALA A 78 -1.26 -1.77 12.10
C ALA A 78 -0.32 -1.63 13.30
N THR A 79 -0.46 -2.53 14.26
CA THR A 79 0.48 -2.67 15.38
C THR A 79 0.84 -4.13 15.57
N THR A 80 2.06 -4.37 16.03
CA THR A 80 2.57 -5.72 16.25
C THR A 80 3.16 -5.82 17.65
N LYS A 81 2.74 -6.85 18.39
CA LYS A 81 3.23 -7.12 19.73
C LYS A 81 3.95 -8.45 19.75
N LEU A 82 5.28 -8.42 19.91
CA LEU A 82 6.09 -9.63 20.02
C LEU A 82 5.76 -10.42 21.30
N ASP A 83 5.71 -11.74 21.19
CA ASP A 83 5.68 -12.65 22.34
C ASP A 83 7.10 -12.70 22.97
N PRO A 84 7.30 -12.17 24.19
CA PRO A 84 8.62 -12.12 24.83
C PRO A 84 9.20 -13.52 25.10
N ASN A 85 8.35 -14.56 25.12
CA ASN A 85 8.75 -15.94 25.38
C ASN A 85 9.00 -16.75 24.10
N ALA A 86 8.68 -16.20 22.92
CA ALA A 86 8.82 -16.90 21.64
C ALA A 86 10.16 -16.66 20.93
N GLY A 87 11.12 -15.99 21.58
CA GLY A 87 12.39 -15.64 20.96
C GLY A 87 12.24 -14.81 19.68
N GLY A 88 11.22 -13.93 19.63
CA GLY A 88 10.93 -13.06 18.50
C GLY A 88 10.24 -13.73 17.30
N LYS A 89 9.87 -15.02 17.39
CA LYS A 89 9.23 -15.75 16.27
C LYS A 89 7.72 -15.63 16.23
N ARG A 90 7.09 -15.26 17.34
CA ARG A 90 5.64 -15.06 17.42
C ARG A 90 5.30 -13.63 17.80
N ALA A 91 4.23 -13.13 17.22
CA ALA A 91 3.67 -11.85 17.54
C ALA A 91 2.15 -11.87 17.38
N THR A 92 1.45 -10.98 18.06
CA THR A 92 0.06 -10.67 17.77
C THR A 92 0.02 -9.40 16.93
N GLY A 93 -0.61 -9.47 15.75
CA GLY A 93 -0.94 -8.33 14.91
C GLY A 93 -2.32 -7.76 15.27
N THR A 94 -2.49 -6.45 15.12
CA THR A 94 -3.78 -5.77 15.25
C THR A 94 -3.88 -4.70 14.18
N TRP A 95 -4.95 -4.76 13.38
CA TRP A 95 -5.20 -3.85 12.26
C TRP A 95 -6.47 -3.04 12.54
N ASN A 96 -6.29 -1.75 12.82
CA ASN A 96 -7.41 -0.85 13.10
C ASN A 96 -7.81 -0.16 11.80
N HIS A 97 -8.98 -0.50 11.25
CA HIS A 97 -9.42 0.02 9.96
C HIS A 97 -9.93 1.46 10.12
N CYS A 98 -9.61 2.32 9.15
CA CYS A 98 -10.26 3.62 8.99
C CYS A 98 -10.97 3.77 7.64
N ILE A 99 -10.72 2.83 6.73
CA ILE A 99 -11.38 2.70 5.42
C ILE A 99 -11.56 1.21 5.16
N ASP A 100 -12.77 0.79 4.77
CA ASP A 100 -13.05 -0.60 4.43
C ASP A 100 -14.07 -0.65 3.29
N SER A 101 -13.77 -1.40 2.22
CA SER A 101 -14.67 -1.52 1.06
C SER A 101 -15.93 -2.33 1.36
N ARG A 102 -15.96 -3.14 2.43
CA ARG A 102 -17.07 -4.03 2.79
C ARG A 102 -17.99 -3.49 3.89
N THR A 103 -17.57 -2.44 4.62
CA THR A 103 -18.38 -1.83 5.69
C THR A 103 -18.25 -0.32 5.76
N ASP A 104 -19.33 0.37 6.14
CA ASP A 104 -19.34 1.82 6.37
C ASP A 104 -18.96 2.21 7.81
N SER A 105 -18.74 1.21 8.68
CA SER A 105 -18.25 1.35 10.05
C SER A 105 -16.93 0.58 10.22
N PRO A 106 -15.84 1.01 9.57
CA PRO A 106 -14.54 0.32 9.64
C PRO A 106 -13.98 0.26 11.08
N GLU A 107 -14.29 1.24 11.92
CA GLU A 107 -13.85 1.30 13.31
C GLU A 107 -14.43 0.19 14.21
N ASP A 108 -15.53 -0.45 13.80
CA ASP A 108 -16.16 -1.55 14.52
C ASP A 108 -15.59 -2.92 14.12
N VAL A 109 -14.66 -2.96 13.16
CA VAL A 109 -14.03 -4.21 12.71
C VAL A 109 -12.96 -4.63 13.72
N GLU A 110 -13.13 -5.81 14.31
CA GLU A 110 -12.11 -6.46 15.13
C GLU A 110 -11.20 -7.31 14.23
N ASP A 111 -10.00 -6.82 13.92
CA ASP A 111 -9.02 -7.53 13.13
C ASP A 111 -7.72 -7.77 13.91
N THR A 112 -7.53 -9.03 14.33
CA THR A 112 -6.34 -9.50 15.04
C THR A 112 -5.94 -10.89 14.56
N GLY A 113 -4.63 -11.15 14.57
CA GLY A 113 -4.05 -12.38 14.07
C GLY A 113 -2.75 -12.73 14.80
N GLU A 114 -2.50 -14.02 14.96
CA GLU A 114 -1.24 -14.55 15.46
C GLU A 114 -0.28 -14.74 14.29
N ILE A 115 0.88 -14.09 14.36
CA ILE A 115 1.91 -14.10 13.32
C ILE A 115 3.07 -14.97 13.79
N LEU A 116 3.43 -15.97 13.00
CA LEU A 116 4.57 -16.85 13.18
C LEU A 116 5.58 -16.65 12.04
N SER A 117 6.77 -16.16 12.37
CA SER A 117 7.88 -16.06 11.41
C SER A 117 8.48 -17.43 11.12
N MET A 118 8.59 -17.77 9.83
CA MET A 118 9.04 -19.07 9.34
C MET A 118 10.52 -19.05 8.93
N PRO A 119 11.23 -20.20 8.97
CA PRO A 119 12.66 -20.27 8.64
C PRO A 119 13.02 -19.88 7.20
N ASP A 120 12.08 -19.97 6.26
CA ASP A 120 12.24 -19.60 4.85
C ASP A 120 12.03 -18.10 4.58
N GLY A 121 11.79 -17.31 5.63
CA GLY A 121 11.54 -15.87 5.54
C GLY A 121 10.08 -15.51 5.25
N THR A 122 9.17 -16.47 5.21
CA THR A 122 7.72 -16.21 5.18
C THR A 122 7.17 -15.97 6.58
N SER A 123 5.94 -15.45 6.67
CA SER A 123 5.20 -15.33 7.92
C SER A 123 3.84 -16.00 7.78
N LEU A 124 3.49 -16.87 8.71
CA LEU A 124 2.17 -17.48 8.80
C LEU A 124 1.32 -16.67 9.77
N GLU A 125 0.23 -16.10 9.28
CA GLU A 125 -0.80 -15.47 10.08
C GLU A 125 -1.95 -16.45 10.29
N ALA A 126 -2.50 -16.53 11.50
CA ALA A 126 -3.66 -17.34 11.80
C ALA A 126 -4.60 -16.62 12.77
N GLY A 127 -5.89 -16.80 12.57
CA GLY A 127 -6.91 -16.16 13.39
C GLY A 127 -8.27 -16.82 13.21
N LYS A 128 -9.32 -16.05 13.53
CA LYS A 128 -10.71 -16.40 13.24
C LYS A 128 -11.39 -15.22 12.59
N MET A 129 -12.15 -15.47 11.53
CA MET A 129 -13.00 -14.47 10.90
C MET A 129 -14.15 -15.16 10.16
N VAL A 130 -15.15 -14.39 9.75
CA VAL A 130 -16.23 -14.92 8.89
C VAL A 130 -15.67 -15.18 7.49
N ASN A 131 -15.89 -16.37 6.95
CA ASN A 131 -15.56 -16.67 5.57
C ASN A 131 -16.54 -15.93 4.63
N PRO A 132 -16.07 -15.00 3.76
CA PRO A 132 -16.96 -14.21 2.90
C PRO A 132 -17.76 -15.05 1.91
N ASP A 133 -17.25 -16.23 1.52
CA ASP A 133 -17.95 -17.14 0.61
C ASP A 133 -19.04 -17.96 1.34
N ARG A 134 -18.93 -18.07 2.66
CA ARG A 134 -19.83 -18.88 3.52
C ARG A 134 -20.16 -18.13 4.82
N PRO A 135 -20.81 -16.95 4.74
CA PRO A 135 -21.05 -16.13 5.92
C PRO A 135 -21.99 -16.80 6.95
N ALA A 136 -22.79 -17.76 6.51
CA ALA A 136 -23.70 -18.53 7.37
C ALA A 136 -22.98 -19.45 8.38
N ASP A 137 -21.70 -19.77 8.14
CA ASP A 137 -20.90 -20.63 9.03
C ASP A 137 -20.44 -19.89 10.30
N GLY A 138 -20.58 -18.56 10.33
CA GLY A 138 -20.07 -17.72 11.41
C GLY A 138 -18.54 -17.58 11.37
N GLU A 139 -17.93 -17.30 12.52
CA GLU A 139 -16.47 -17.23 12.64
C GLU A 139 -15.83 -18.61 12.51
N VAL A 140 -14.90 -18.72 11.58
CA VAL A 140 -14.11 -19.94 11.33
C VAL A 140 -12.62 -19.60 11.39
N SER A 141 -11.80 -20.61 11.65
CA SER A 141 -10.35 -20.44 11.62
C SER A 141 -9.86 -20.16 10.20
N TYR A 142 -8.85 -19.30 10.08
CA TYR A 142 -8.14 -19.06 8.84
C TYR A 142 -6.63 -19.12 9.07
N GLU A 143 -5.90 -19.38 7.99
CA GLU A 143 -4.45 -19.28 7.90
C GLU A 143 -4.10 -18.48 6.63
N GLU A 144 -3.20 -17.52 6.72
CA GLU A 144 -2.65 -16.76 5.58
C GLU A 144 -1.12 -16.84 5.61
N LEU A 145 -0.50 -17.21 4.48
CA LEU A 145 0.94 -17.19 4.34
C LEU A 145 1.39 -15.96 3.57
N TRP A 146 2.27 -15.19 4.19
CA TRP A 146 2.78 -13.93 3.69
C TRP A 146 4.25 -14.03 3.34
N LYS A 147 4.62 -13.40 2.23
CA LYS A 147 6.00 -13.26 1.78
C LYS A 147 6.37 -11.80 1.70
N ASP A 148 7.47 -11.44 2.35
CA ASP A 148 8.01 -10.10 2.27
C ASP A 148 8.69 -9.86 0.92
N VAL A 149 8.46 -8.66 0.39
CA VAL A 149 9.06 -8.17 -0.84
C VAL A 149 10.02 -7.05 -0.49
N LEU A 150 11.26 -7.17 -0.92
CA LEU A 150 12.25 -6.13 -0.71
C LEU A 150 11.86 -4.87 -1.50
N ALA A 151 11.83 -3.75 -0.80
CA ALA A 151 11.65 -2.45 -1.43
C ALA A 151 12.86 -2.16 -2.35
N SER A 152 12.57 -1.86 -3.61
CA SER A 152 13.59 -1.45 -4.57
C SER A 152 13.78 0.07 -4.51
N PRO A 153 15.01 0.56 -4.67
CA PRO A 153 15.24 1.97 -4.88
C PRO A 153 14.61 2.41 -6.21
N VAL A 154 14.13 3.63 -6.21
CA VAL A 154 13.38 4.26 -7.33
C VAL A 154 14.02 5.58 -7.74
N ALA A 155 15.02 6.02 -6.97
CA ALA A 155 15.76 7.25 -7.18
C ALA A 155 17.16 7.16 -6.58
N GLU A 156 18.07 7.99 -7.10
CA GLU A 156 19.36 8.29 -6.50
C GLU A 156 19.34 9.76 -6.07
N LEU A 157 19.60 10.06 -4.80
CA LEU A 157 19.85 11.45 -4.38
C LEU A 157 21.35 11.69 -4.23
N PRO A 158 21.83 12.92 -4.55
CA PRO A 158 23.18 13.33 -4.19
C PRO A 158 23.34 13.29 -2.67
N CYS A 159 24.41 12.62 -2.19
CA CYS A 159 24.73 12.46 -0.76
C CYS A 159 24.62 13.76 0.06
N ALA A 160 24.88 14.91 -0.57
CA ALA A 160 24.90 16.23 0.06
C ALA A 160 23.56 16.70 0.68
N ARG A 161 22.43 16.01 0.44
CA ARG A 161 21.13 16.33 1.06
C ARG A 161 20.73 15.42 2.23
N LEU A 162 21.47 14.35 2.48
CA LEU A 162 21.31 13.56 3.69
C LEU A 162 22.21 14.21 4.74
N GLU A 163 21.64 15.07 5.58
CA GLU A 163 22.36 15.61 6.72
C GLU A 163 22.64 14.47 7.70
N ASP A 164 23.85 13.92 7.65
CA ASP A 164 24.33 13.03 8.70
C ASP A 164 24.32 13.80 10.03
N ALA A 165 23.65 13.26 11.05
CA ALA A 165 23.58 13.82 12.40
C ALA A 165 24.94 14.05 13.08
N ASN A 166 26.05 13.68 12.42
CA ASN A 166 27.42 13.79 12.91
C ASN A 166 28.33 14.74 12.10
N GLY A 167 27.81 15.52 11.15
CA GLY A 167 28.56 16.63 10.53
C GLY A 167 29.83 16.22 9.79
N ALA A 168 29.89 15.01 9.23
CA ALA A 168 31.00 14.57 8.40
C ALA A 168 30.87 15.20 7.00
N SER A 169 31.89 15.94 6.57
CA SER A 169 32.00 16.48 5.22
C SER A 169 32.07 15.34 4.21
N ALA A 170 31.00 15.13 3.43
CA ALA A 170 30.98 14.16 2.34
C ALA A 170 32.01 14.53 1.25
N SER A 171 33.07 13.74 1.12
CA SER A 171 33.96 13.74 -0.05
C SER A 171 33.27 13.05 -1.23
N GLU A 172 33.49 13.56 -2.46
CA GLU A 172 32.99 13.10 -3.77
C GLU A 172 31.65 12.33 -3.75
N ALA A 173 30.59 13.02 -4.18
CA ALA A 173 29.18 12.62 -4.13
C ALA A 173 28.91 11.14 -4.51
N SER A 174 28.96 10.25 -3.50
CA SER A 174 28.46 8.89 -3.61
C SER A 174 26.94 8.96 -3.70
N GLN A 175 26.36 8.62 -4.86
CA GLN A 175 24.91 8.51 -4.99
C GLN A 175 24.44 7.34 -4.12
N VAL A 176 23.46 7.59 -3.24
CA VAL A 176 22.86 6.52 -2.42
C VAL A 176 21.50 6.19 -3.04
N PRO A 177 21.25 4.92 -3.42
CA PRO A 177 19.94 4.50 -3.87
C PRO A 177 18.93 4.63 -2.72
N LEU A 178 17.85 5.38 -2.93
CA LEU A 178 16.86 5.66 -1.90
C LEU A 178 15.58 4.89 -2.13
N ARG A 179 15.09 4.26 -1.07
CA ARG A 179 13.69 3.82 -0.99
C ARG A 179 12.89 4.91 -0.32
N ILE A 180 11.69 5.13 -0.84
CA ILE A 180 10.80 6.18 -0.39
C ILE A 180 9.60 5.54 0.27
N CYS A 181 9.19 6.09 1.41
CA CYS A 181 7.88 5.86 2.01
C CYS A 181 7.12 7.18 2.09
N ILE A 182 5.91 7.23 1.55
CA ILE A 182 5.01 8.38 1.69
C ILE A 182 3.59 7.90 1.98
N VAL A 183 2.92 8.59 2.90
CA VAL A 183 1.51 8.39 3.20
C VAL A 183 0.77 9.70 3.01
N ILE A 184 -0.33 9.65 2.27
CA ILE A 184 -1.24 10.76 2.04
C ILE A 184 -2.64 10.34 2.50
N GLU A 185 -3.25 11.11 3.37
CA GLU A 185 -4.58 10.82 3.93
C GLU A 185 -5.59 11.89 3.52
N LEU A 186 -6.85 11.47 3.40
CA LEU A 186 -8.01 12.34 3.28
C LEU A 186 -8.99 11.95 4.38
N LYS A 187 -9.50 12.97 5.08
CA LYS A 187 -10.57 12.80 6.06
C LYS A 187 -11.52 13.98 5.98
N ASP A 188 -12.66 13.76 5.32
CA ASP A 188 -13.77 14.71 5.25
C ASP A 188 -14.98 14.14 5.98
N GLU A 189 -15.37 14.77 7.09
CA GLU A 189 -16.54 14.35 7.87
C GLU A 189 -17.86 14.86 7.28
N HIS A 190 -17.83 15.97 6.56
CA HIS A 190 -19.02 16.59 5.98
C HIS A 190 -19.55 15.73 4.83
N ASP A 191 -18.65 15.32 3.92
CA ASP A 191 -18.98 14.44 2.80
C ASP A 191 -18.64 12.97 3.10
N ARG A 192 -18.46 12.60 4.38
CA ARG A 192 -18.11 11.24 4.84
C ARG A 192 -17.14 10.52 3.88
N ALA A 193 -16.10 11.25 3.48
CA ALA A 193 -15.10 10.79 2.55
C ALA A 193 -13.82 10.45 3.32
N ARG A 194 -13.21 9.33 2.95
CA ARG A 194 -11.94 8.87 3.49
C ARG A 194 -11.04 8.41 2.37
N GLY A 195 -9.75 8.69 2.48
CA GLY A 195 -8.76 8.22 1.52
C GLY A 195 -7.41 7.98 2.15
N MET A 196 -6.68 7.01 1.63
CA MET A 196 -5.29 6.77 1.97
C MET A 196 -4.51 6.35 0.73
N VAL A 197 -3.37 6.99 0.49
CA VAL A 197 -2.36 6.57 -0.50
C VAL A 197 -1.09 6.24 0.26
N VAL A 198 -0.55 5.05 0.03
CA VAL A 198 0.72 4.60 0.60
C VAL A 198 1.64 4.20 -0.55
N ARG A 199 2.87 4.72 -0.54
CA ARG A 199 3.96 4.25 -1.39
C ARG A 199 5.07 3.71 -0.52
N VAL A 200 5.60 2.54 -0.88
CA VAL A 200 6.79 1.95 -0.29
C VAL A 200 7.68 1.45 -1.42
N GLY A 201 8.84 2.10 -1.59
CA GLY A 201 9.77 1.83 -2.69
C GLY A 201 9.09 1.92 -4.06
N GLN A 202 9.10 0.78 -4.75
CA GLN A 202 8.57 0.58 -6.09
C GLN A 202 7.06 0.33 -6.17
N PHE A 203 6.35 0.24 -5.04
CA PHE A 203 4.90 0.02 -5.04
C PHE A 203 4.16 1.21 -4.46
N LEU A 204 3.00 1.48 -5.03
CA LEU A 204 2.08 2.51 -4.56
C LEU A 204 0.66 1.97 -4.66
N GLN A 205 -0.09 2.11 -3.58
CA GLN A 205 -1.50 1.77 -3.50
C GLN A 205 -2.31 2.95 -2.97
N GLY A 206 -3.55 3.07 -3.44
CA GLY A 206 -4.49 4.04 -2.92
C GLY A 206 -5.88 3.45 -2.79
N ILE A 207 -6.60 3.88 -1.75
CA ILE A 207 -8.02 3.62 -1.55
C ILE A 207 -8.72 4.94 -1.23
N PHE A 208 -9.93 5.11 -1.76
CA PHE A 208 -10.86 6.18 -1.43
C PHE A 208 -12.25 5.59 -1.27
N LYS A 209 -12.97 6.04 -0.26
CA LYS A 209 -14.36 5.67 0.00
C LYS A 209 -15.17 6.92 0.30
N LEU A 210 -16.30 7.03 -0.40
CA LEU A 210 -17.31 8.07 -0.21
C LEU A 210 -18.63 7.40 0.13
N THR A 211 -19.21 7.71 1.29
CA THR A 211 -20.47 7.08 1.74
C THR A 211 -21.67 8.02 1.67
N SER A 212 -21.44 9.33 1.58
CA SER A 212 -22.50 10.32 1.49
C SER A 212 -21.91 11.66 1.07
N GLN A 213 -22.35 12.25 -0.05
CA GLN A 213 -21.88 13.57 -0.46
C GLN A 213 -23.00 14.59 -0.34
N SER A 214 -22.73 15.76 0.26
CA SER A 214 -23.76 16.78 0.39
C SER A 214 -24.25 17.24 -1.00
N GLY A 215 -25.56 17.38 -1.15
CA GLY A 215 -26.16 17.84 -2.42
C GLY A 215 -26.14 16.83 -3.57
N ARG A 216 -25.78 15.56 -3.32
CA ARG A 216 -25.93 14.45 -4.29
C ARG A 216 -26.84 13.36 -3.75
N GLU A 217 -27.35 12.52 -4.65
CA GLU A 217 -28.11 11.33 -4.28
C GLU A 217 -27.27 10.41 -3.38
N PRO A 218 -27.87 9.74 -2.37
CA PRO A 218 -27.16 8.78 -1.54
C PRO A 218 -26.52 7.67 -2.36
N GLY A 219 -25.26 7.38 -2.06
CA GLY A 219 -24.52 6.32 -2.73
C GLY A 219 -23.17 6.09 -2.08
N VAL A 220 -22.75 4.82 -2.08
CA VAL A 220 -21.40 4.44 -1.67
C VAL A 220 -20.55 4.26 -2.92
N SER A 221 -19.39 4.92 -2.96
CA SER A 221 -18.40 4.72 -4.00
C SER A 221 -17.07 4.36 -3.37
N THR A 222 -16.43 3.34 -3.95
CA THR A 222 -15.09 2.88 -3.57
C THR A 222 -14.20 2.96 -4.80
N THR A 223 -13.04 3.58 -4.64
CA THR A 223 -12.01 3.66 -5.67
C THR A 223 -10.70 3.11 -5.13
N VAL A 224 -10.03 2.27 -5.92
CA VAL A 224 -8.69 1.77 -5.60
C VAL A 224 -7.77 1.90 -6.79
N GLU A 225 -6.49 2.17 -6.53
CA GLU A 225 -5.43 2.14 -7.53
C GLU A 225 -4.21 1.38 -7.00
N ARG A 226 -3.54 0.64 -7.90
CA ARG A 226 -2.21 0.05 -7.64
C ARG A 226 -1.27 0.38 -8.77
N TRP A 227 -0.06 0.77 -8.40
CA TRP A 227 1.01 1.12 -9.31
C TRP A 227 2.29 0.42 -8.89
N ALA A 228 3.11 0.08 -9.89
CA ALA A 228 4.44 -0.46 -9.70
C ALA A 228 5.43 0.27 -10.59
N TRP A 229 6.61 0.56 -10.05
CA TRP A 229 7.72 1.12 -10.80
C TRP A 229 8.65 0.01 -11.30
N SER A 230 9.25 0.21 -12.47
CA SER A 230 10.35 -0.62 -12.94
C SER A 230 11.36 0.16 -13.77
N GLU A 231 12.64 -0.10 -13.54
CA GLU A 231 13.77 0.51 -14.25
C GLU A 231 13.72 0.26 -15.77
N ARG A 232 13.26 -0.93 -16.18
CA ARG A 232 13.05 -1.28 -17.59
C ARG A 232 12.07 -0.33 -18.28
N LEU A 233 11.02 0.11 -17.58
CA LEU A 233 10.06 1.04 -18.15
C LEU A 233 10.61 2.48 -18.10
N ALA A 234 11.36 2.85 -17.07
CA ALA A 234 11.98 4.17 -16.96
C ALA A 234 12.97 4.44 -18.10
N SER A 235 13.86 3.48 -18.38
CA SER A 235 14.85 3.56 -19.47
C SER A 235 14.22 3.60 -20.87
N ALA A 236 13.04 3.00 -21.07
CA ALA A 236 12.32 3.05 -22.33
C ALA A 236 11.73 4.43 -22.64
N THR A 237 11.42 5.23 -21.62
CA THR A 237 10.89 6.60 -21.77
C THR A 237 11.96 7.66 -22.07
N GLU A 238 13.23 7.42 -21.74
CA GLU A 238 14.33 8.37 -21.96
C GLU A 238 14.93 8.31 -23.39
N GLY A 239 14.77 7.18 -24.08
CA GLY A 239 15.22 7.01 -25.46
C GLY A 239 14.27 7.68 -26.47
N GLY A 240 14.51 8.95 -26.80
CA GLY A 240 13.75 9.73 -27.78
C GLY A 240 13.75 9.15 -29.20
N GLY A 241 12.96 8.09 -29.42
CA GLY A 241 12.69 7.51 -30.73
C GLY A 241 11.50 8.18 -31.40
N ASP A 242 11.72 8.71 -32.61
CA ASP A 242 10.69 9.19 -33.54
C ASP A 242 9.52 8.19 -33.59
N GLY A 243 8.34 8.67 -33.20
CA GLY A 243 7.18 7.91 -32.75
C GLY A 243 6.49 7.09 -33.83
N ARG A 244 7.17 6.09 -34.38
CA ARG A 244 6.54 5.04 -35.17
C ARG A 244 6.28 3.82 -34.29
N VAL A 245 5.22 3.93 -33.49
CA VAL A 245 4.62 2.78 -32.81
C VAL A 245 4.04 1.87 -33.89
N ASP A 246 4.57 0.66 -34.00
CA ASP A 246 3.96 -0.41 -34.80
C ASP A 246 2.56 -0.69 -34.23
N SER A 247 1.54 -0.28 -34.98
CA SER A 247 0.12 -0.32 -34.60
C SER A 247 -0.44 -1.74 -34.44
N SER A 248 0.40 -2.77 -34.57
CA SER A 248 0.03 -4.17 -34.39
C SER A 248 0.23 -4.71 -32.96
N LYS A 249 0.72 -3.89 -32.01
CA LYS A 249 0.88 -4.26 -30.57
C LYS A 249 0.14 -3.33 -29.59
N ALA A 250 -0.85 -2.60 -30.07
CA ALA A 250 -1.59 -1.61 -29.29
C ALA A 250 -2.81 -2.20 -28.55
N SER A 251 -2.62 -3.17 -27.65
CA SER A 251 -3.71 -3.74 -26.84
C SER A 251 -3.48 -3.71 -25.32
N ALA A 252 -2.55 -2.90 -24.82
CA ALA A 252 -2.34 -2.69 -23.38
C ALA A 252 -1.46 -1.46 -23.08
N ALA A 253 -1.78 -0.28 -23.64
CA ALA A 253 -1.14 0.96 -23.19
C ALA A 253 -1.67 1.32 -21.79
N ARG A 254 -1.31 0.52 -20.77
CA ARG A 254 -1.44 0.89 -19.36
C ARG A 254 -0.75 2.24 -19.20
N ALA A 255 -1.41 3.22 -18.58
CA ALA A 255 -0.79 4.50 -18.29
C ALA A 255 0.60 4.27 -17.67
N SER A 256 1.63 4.69 -18.40
CA SER A 256 3.02 4.58 -17.98
C SER A 256 3.63 5.97 -17.97
N LYS A 257 4.23 6.36 -16.86
CA LYS A 257 4.92 7.64 -16.70
C LYS A 257 6.20 7.41 -15.91
N ASP A 258 7.34 7.79 -16.45
CA ASP A 258 8.64 7.79 -15.74
C ASP A 258 8.96 6.46 -15.02
N GLY A 259 8.68 5.34 -15.70
CA GLY A 259 8.88 3.99 -15.16
C GLY A 259 7.77 3.41 -14.29
N TRP A 260 6.78 4.23 -13.89
CA TRP A 260 5.57 3.76 -13.22
C TRP A 260 4.60 3.16 -14.22
N GLN A 261 3.99 2.04 -13.84
CA GLN A 261 2.91 1.40 -14.57
C GLN A 261 1.71 1.18 -13.66
N ARG A 262 0.53 1.59 -14.12
CA ARG A 262 -0.72 1.26 -13.44
C ARG A 262 -0.97 -0.24 -13.57
N GLN A 263 -1.05 -0.93 -12.43
CA GLN A 263 -1.37 -2.35 -12.38
C GLN A 263 -2.88 -2.59 -12.36
N LEU A 264 -3.62 -1.75 -11.61
CA LEU A 264 -5.08 -1.78 -11.55
C LEU A 264 -5.65 -0.41 -11.20
N ARG A 265 -6.90 -0.20 -11.62
CA ARG A 265 -7.79 0.84 -11.12
C ARG A 265 -9.21 0.29 -11.10
N ILE A 266 -9.96 0.58 -10.04
CA ILE A 266 -11.39 0.29 -9.89
C ILE A 266 -12.04 1.55 -9.33
N GLY A 267 -13.23 1.89 -9.79
CA GLY A 267 -14.01 3.04 -9.31
C GLY A 267 -13.75 4.33 -10.09
N ASP A 268 -14.58 5.34 -9.78
CA ASP A 268 -14.75 6.54 -10.62
C ASP A 268 -13.93 7.75 -10.14
N TYR A 269 -13.43 7.72 -8.91
CA TYR A 269 -12.64 8.82 -8.37
C TYR A 269 -11.19 8.69 -8.83
N TRP A 270 -10.43 9.77 -8.66
CA TRP A 270 -9.01 9.81 -8.92
C TRP A 270 -8.27 9.97 -7.60
N LEU A 271 -7.15 9.28 -7.46
CA LEU A 271 -6.32 9.34 -6.26
C LEU A 271 -5.04 10.14 -6.52
N PRO A 272 -4.45 10.82 -5.52
CA PRO A 272 -3.20 11.57 -5.68
C PRO A 272 -1.96 10.66 -5.86
N CYS A 273 -2.10 9.50 -6.50
CA CYS A 273 -1.03 8.56 -6.80
C CYS A 273 0.08 9.21 -7.61
N GLY A 274 -0.26 10.00 -8.64
CA GLY A 274 0.73 10.71 -9.45
C GLY A 274 1.55 11.73 -8.65
N PHE A 275 0.96 12.35 -7.62
CA PHE A 275 1.68 13.24 -6.70
C PHE A 275 2.67 12.45 -5.83
N ALA A 276 2.23 11.31 -5.28
CA ALA A 276 3.11 10.41 -4.50
C ALA A 276 4.23 9.75 -5.33
N MET A 277 4.07 9.61 -6.65
CA MET A 277 5.13 9.17 -7.56
C MET A 277 6.22 10.21 -7.79
N GLY A 278 5.90 11.50 -7.66
CA GLY A 278 6.82 12.61 -7.96
C GLY A 278 7.59 13.15 -6.74
N VAL A 279 7.69 12.36 -5.66
CA VAL A 279 8.36 12.78 -4.41
C VAL A 279 9.81 13.18 -4.65
N GLU A 280 10.47 12.48 -5.56
CA GLU A 280 11.85 12.68 -6.03
C GLU A 280 12.12 14.09 -6.56
N GLU A 281 11.10 14.79 -7.06
CA GLU A 281 11.24 16.16 -7.54
C GLU A 281 11.54 17.16 -6.40
N GLY A 282 11.50 16.72 -5.14
CA GLY A 282 11.88 17.51 -3.97
C GLY A 282 10.85 18.59 -3.58
N LYS A 283 9.64 18.52 -4.14
CA LYS A 283 8.55 19.48 -3.89
C LYS A 283 7.60 19.05 -2.78
N VAL A 284 7.69 17.79 -2.33
CA VAL A 284 6.76 17.19 -1.36
C VAL A 284 7.28 17.35 0.07
N ARG A 285 6.39 17.69 1.01
CA ARG A 285 6.72 17.87 2.43
C ARG A 285 5.61 17.31 3.32
N VAL A 286 5.96 16.79 4.50
CA VAL A 286 4.97 16.43 5.52
C VAL A 286 4.17 17.67 5.93
N GLY A 287 2.86 17.49 6.10
CA GLY A 287 1.91 18.56 6.39
C GLY A 287 1.40 19.30 5.15
N GLN A 288 1.96 19.03 3.96
CA GLN A 288 1.47 19.63 2.72
C GLN A 288 0.05 19.15 2.41
N GLU A 289 -0.83 20.12 2.17
CA GLU A 289 -2.19 19.89 1.69
C GLU A 289 -2.21 20.00 0.15
N ILE A 290 -2.92 19.08 -0.48
CA ILE A 290 -3.11 19.03 -1.93
C ILE A 290 -4.60 18.82 -2.22
N VAL A 291 -5.14 19.60 -3.13
CA VAL A 291 -6.49 19.37 -3.65
C VAL A 291 -6.40 18.44 -4.84
N TYR A 292 -7.15 17.35 -4.80
CA TYR A 292 -7.20 16.38 -5.89
C TYR A 292 -8.65 15.97 -6.13
N GLY A 293 -9.18 16.33 -7.30
CA GLY A 293 -10.62 16.31 -7.55
C GLY A 293 -11.34 17.36 -6.70
N GLU A 294 -12.37 16.94 -5.98
CA GLU A 294 -13.18 17.81 -5.09
C GLU A 294 -12.67 17.82 -3.64
N PHE A 295 -11.65 17.02 -3.32
CA PHE A 295 -11.25 16.77 -1.94
C PHE A 295 -9.83 17.22 -1.62
N GLU A 296 -9.64 17.60 -0.38
CA GLU A 296 -8.33 17.92 0.19
C GLU A 296 -7.68 16.67 0.78
N TRP A 297 -6.40 16.48 0.45
CA TRP A 297 -5.56 15.41 0.94
C TRP A 297 -4.34 16.01 1.64
N LYS A 298 -3.78 15.30 2.61
CA LYS A 298 -2.63 15.76 3.40
C LYS A 298 -1.53 14.72 3.41
N VAL A 299 -0.30 15.15 3.15
CA VAL A 299 0.89 14.31 3.35
C VAL A 299 1.13 14.16 4.86
N VAL A 300 0.94 12.96 5.40
CA VAL A 300 1.08 12.70 6.84
C VAL A 300 2.38 11.99 7.20
N GLU A 301 3.02 11.34 6.23
CA GLU A 301 4.32 10.69 6.40
C GLU A 301 5.17 10.88 5.14
N LEU A 302 6.46 11.15 5.32
CA LEU A 302 7.46 11.08 4.27
C LEU A 302 8.79 10.65 4.91
N SER A 303 9.34 9.53 4.47
CA SER A 303 10.63 9.01 4.94
C SER A 303 11.44 8.37 3.82
N TYR A 304 12.75 8.30 4.02
CA TYR A 304 13.71 7.67 3.14
C TYR A 304 14.45 6.59 3.93
N PHE A 305 14.64 5.41 3.35
CA PHE A 305 15.19 4.25 4.07
C PHE A 305 16.01 3.31 3.20
#